data_AF-A0AAE6CHW4-F1
#
_entry.id   AF-A0AAE6CHW4-F1
#
_cell.length_a   1.000
_cell.length_b   1.000
_cell.length_c   1.000
_cell.angle_alpha   90.00
_cell.angle_beta   90.00
_cell.angle_gamma   90.00
#
_symmetry.space_group_name_H-M   'P 1'
#
loop_
_entity.id
_entity.type
_entity.pdbx_description
1 polymer ?
#
loop_
_entity_poly.entity_id
_entity_poly.type
_entity_poly.pdbx_seq_one_letter_code
_entity_poly.pdbx_strand_id
1 'polypeptide(L)'
;MRPLLIVCLTALAATPTYAASPAQDLRNEAEAFCEIHNPKYWPDVDSMSLEEYRTKLGDKISEVVKSKEFRAALAQSVDMGHEAFKKNYQGNMYVFSRDQVRRVLSDSSWDCEYMKFHYGEPEAAD
;
A
#
# COMPACT_ATOMS: atom_id res chain seq x y z
N MET A 1 21.46 16.28 66.34
CA MET A 1 20.63 16.73 65.20
C MET A 1 21.47 16.60 63.93
N ARG A 2 21.03 15.81 62.94
CA ARG A 2 21.68 15.60 61.64
C ARG A 2 20.90 16.34 60.55
N PRO A 3 21.55 16.89 59.52
CA PRO A 3 20.98 16.94 58.17
C PRO A 3 21.93 16.21 57.18
N LEU A 4 21.54 15.07 56.62
CA LEU A 4 20.76 14.86 55.38
C LEU A 4 21.49 15.30 54.10
N LEU A 5 22.10 14.29 53.46
CA LEU A 5 22.56 14.29 52.07
C LEU A 5 21.37 14.45 51.13
N ILE A 6 21.44 15.41 50.20
CA ILE A 6 20.58 15.47 49.02
C ILE A 6 21.35 14.82 47.87
N VAL A 7 20.94 13.61 47.50
CA VAL A 7 21.35 12.94 46.26
C VAL A 7 20.31 13.29 45.21
N CYS A 8 20.67 14.15 44.25
CA CYS A 8 19.85 14.40 43.06
C CYS A 8 19.92 13.18 42.13
N LEU A 9 18.86 12.35 42.11
CA LEU A 9 18.62 11.43 41.01
C LEU A 9 17.97 12.21 39.86
N THR A 10 18.76 12.51 38.83
CA THR A 10 18.22 12.89 37.51
C THR A 10 17.65 11.63 36.86
N ALA A 11 16.33 11.50 36.87
CA ALA A 11 15.63 10.52 36.05
C ALA A 11 15.80 10.91 34.58
N LEU A 12 16.62 10.17 33.83
CA LEU A 12 16.54 10.20 32.37
C LEU A 12 15.17 9.65 31.98
N ALA A 13 14.27 10.52 31.57
CA ALA A 13 13.03 10.14 30.92
C ALA A 13 13.39 9.47 29.58
N ALA A 14 13.31 8.15 29.53
CA ALA A 14 13.34 7.39 28.28
C ALA A 14 12.06 7.73 27.52
N THR A 15 12.17 8.50 26.44
CA THR A 15 11.07 8.66 25.48
C THR A 15 10.82 7.29 24.83
N PRO A 16 9.60 6.72 24.92
CA PRO A 16 9.30 5.49 24.21
C PRO A 16 9.31 5.82 22.71
N THR A 17 10.34 5.37 22.01
CA THR A 17 10.29 5.21 20.56
C THR A 17 9.25 4.12 20.30
N TYR A 18 8.01 4.51 20.01
CA TYR A 18 7.00 3.60 19.49
C TYR A 18 7.49 3.09 18.14
N ALA A 19 8.20 1.97 18.15
CA ALA A 19 8.39 1.19 16.94
C ALA A 19 6.99 0.81 16.44
N ALA A 20 6.61 1.30 15.26
CA ALA A 20 5.38 0.86 14.62
C ALA A 20 5.41 -0.68 14.54
N SER A 21 4.28 -1.31 14.88
CA SER A 21 4.20 -2.75 14.74
C SER A 21 4.24 -3.09 13.25
N PRO A 22 4.77 -4.27 12.86
CA PRO A 22 4.77 -4.70 11.46
C PRO A 22 3.38 -4.62 10.80
N ALA A 23 2.31 -4.83 11.57
CA ALA A 23 0.94 -4.69 11.10
C ALA A 23 0.56 -3.22 10.82
N GLN A 24 1.06 -2.27 11.61
CA GLN A 24 0.83 -0.84 11.36
C GLN A 24 1.61 -0.37 10.13
N ASP A 25 2.85 -0.84 9.94
CA ASP A 25 3.63 -0.51 8.75
C ASP A 25 2.94 -0.99 7.47
N LEU A 26 2.43 -2.23 7.45
CA LEU A 26 1.66 -2.74 6.32
C LEU A 26 0.39 -1.92 6.05
N ARG A 27 -0.31 -1.47 7.09
CA ARG A 27 -1.47 -0.58 6.94
C ARG A 27 -1.09 0.77 6.35
N ASN A 28 -0.01 1.39 6.84
CA ASN A 28 0.50 2.64 6.30
C ASN A 28 0.91 2.49 4.82
N GLU A 29 1.58 1.38 4.46
CA GLU A 29 1.90 1.07 3.06
C GLU A 29 0.63 0.90 2.21
N ALA A 30 -0.42 0.29 2.75
CA ALA A 30 -1.68 0.07 2.04
C ALA A 30 -2.46 1.37 1.81
N GLU A 31 -2.47 2.26 2.80
CA GLU A 31 -3.02 3.61 2.69
C GLU A 31 -2.26 4.42 1.63
N ALA A 32 -0.92 4.40 1.68
CA ALA A 32 -0.10 5.08 0.69
C ALA A 32 -0.27 4.49 -0.72
N PHE A 33 -0.36 3.17 -0.83
CA PHE A 33 -0.67 2.49 -2.10
C PHE A 33 -2.03 2.93 -2.66
N CYS A 34 -3.04 3.09 -1.82
CA CYS A 34 -4.34 3.60 -2.27
C CYS A 34 -4.24 5.07 -2.72
N GLU A 35 -3.58 5.93 -1.94
CA GLU A 35 -3.44 7.36 -2.22
C GLU A 35 -2.65 7.64 -3.52
N ILE A 36 -1.72 6.77 -3.90
CA ILE A 36 -1.06 6.87 -5.20
C ILE A 36 -2.06 6.85 -6.34
N HIS A 37 -3.19 6.14 -6.22
CA HIS A 37 -4.21 6.08 -7.27
C HIS A 37 -5.17 7.26 -7.26
N ASN A 38 -5.03 8.21 -6.34
CA ASN A 38 -5.92 9.36 -6.24
C ASN A 38 -5.82 10.24 -7.52
N PRO A 39 -6.92 10.43 -8.26
CA PRO A 39 -6.92 11.19 -9.52
C PRO A 39 -6.36 12.60 -9.39
N LYS A 40 -6.43 13.21 -8.19
CA LYS A 40 -5.93 14.55 -7.91
C LYS A 40 -4.42 14.71 -8.15
N TYR A 41 -3.65 13.62 -8.05
CA TYR A 41 -2.18 13.68 -8.19
C TYR A 41 -1.66 13.11 -9.51
N TRP A 42 -2.56 12.71 -10.41
CA TRP A 42 -2.17 12.25 -11.73
C TRP A 42 -2.34 13.36 -12.76
N PRO A 43 -1.33 13.56 -13.63
CA PRO A 43 -1.50 14.43 -14.78
C PRO A 43 -2.62 13.89 -15.66
N ASP A 44 -3.22 14.78 -16.45
CA ASP A 44 -4.26 14.42 -17.40
C ASP A 44 -3.80 13.26 -18.27
N VAL A 45 -4.64 12.23 -18.43
CA VAL A 45 -4.21 10.95 -19.03
C VAL A 45 -3.80 11.15 -20.50
N ASP A 46 -4.34 12.17 -21.14
CA ASP A 46 -4.01 12.59 -22.51
C ASP A 46 -2.66 13.32 -22.63
N SER A 47 -2.02 13.66 -21.50
CA SER A 47 -0.73 14.35 -21.47
C SER A 47 0.49 13.43 -21.57
N MET A 48 0.29 12.11 -21.48
CA MET A 48 1.38 11.12 -21.55
C MET A 48 0.95 9.82 -22.25
N SER A 49 1.92 9.05 -22.72
CA SER A 49 1.62 7.72 -23.28
C SER A 49 1.19 6.74 -22.17
N LEU A 50 0.43 5.71 -22.53
CA LEU A 50 0.04 4.65 -21.59
C LEU A 50 1.25 3.94 -20.97
N GLU A 51 2.35 3.79 -21.73
CA GLU A 51 3.60 3.21 -21.25
C GLU A 51 4.29 4.11 -20.21
N GLU A 52 4.33 5.41 -20.47
CA GLU A 52 4.89 6.39 -19.53
C GLU A 52 4.08 6.44 -18.24
N TYR A 53 2.74 6.44 -18.35
CA TYR A 53 1.83 6.36 -17.21
C TYR A 53 2.11 5.12 -16.35
N ARG A 54 2.18 3.93 -16.98
CA ARG A 54 2.43 2.66 -16.28
C ARG A 54 3.79 2.65 -15.58
N THR A 55 4.82 3.18 -16.23
CA THR A 55 6.17 3.30 -15.64
C THR A 55 6.13 4.19 -14.40
N LYS A 56 5.59 5.41 -14.51
CA LYS A 56 5.46 6.35 -13.38
C LYS A 56 4.63 5.78 -12.23
N LEU A 57 3.55 5.05 -12.53
CA LEU A 57 2.73 4.39 -11.53
C LEU A 57 3.51 3.29 -10.80
N GLY A 58 4.25 2.45 -11.54
CA GLY A 58 5.12 1.42 -10.97
C GLY A 58 6.21 1.98 -10.07
N ASP A 59 6.82 3.11 -10.46
CA ASP A 59 7.84 3.80 -9.66
C ASP A 59 7.25 4.29 -8.33
N LYS A 60 6.12 5.01 -8.36
CA LYS A 60 5.43 5.47 -7.15
C LYS A 60 5.02 4.31 -6.24
N ILE A 61 4.50 3.22 -6.80
CA ILE A 61 4.14 2.02 -6.01
C ILE A 61 5.39 1.46 -5.32
N SER A 62 6.52 1.38 -6.02
CA SER A 62 7.81 0.92 -5.47
C SER A 62 8.36 1.85 -4.38
N GLU A 63 8.02 3.14 -4.45
CA GLU A 63 8.37 4.15 -3.45
C GLU A 63 7.61 3.99 -2.13
N VAL A 64 6.40 3.46 -2.12
CA VAL A 64 5.61 3.31 -0.88
C VAL A 64 5.49 1.87 -0.40
N VAL A 65 5.46 0.89 -1.30
CA VAL A 65 5.39 -0.53 -0.94
C VAL A 65 6.81 -1.05 -0.70
N LYS A 66 7.18 -1.19 0.56
CA LYS A 66 8.53 -1.58 1.01
C LYS A 66 8.58 -3.02 1.51
N SER A 67 7.49 -3.47 2.10
CA SER A 67 7.39 -4.78 2.70
C SER A 67 7.51 -5.89 1.65
N LYS A 68 8.35 -6.89 1.93
CA LYS A 68 8.56 -8.05 1.03
C LYS A 68 7.25 -8.78 0.75
N GLU A 69 6.42 -8.95 1.78
CA GLU A 69 5.12 -9.61 1.68
C GLU A 69 4.18 -8.86 0.73
N PHE A 70 4.08 -7.54 0.89
CA PHE A 70 3.22 -6.70 0.07
C PHE A 70 3.70 -6.70 -1.40
N ARG A 71 5.01 -6.52 -1.63
CA ARG A 71 5.60 -6.62 -2.98
C ARG A 71 5.30 -7.96 -3.65
N ALA A 72 5.45 -9.06 -2.92
CA ALA A 72 5.15 -10.40 -3.42
C ALA A 72 3.66 -10.58 -3.75
N ALA A 73 2.76 -10.00 -2.94
CA ALA A 73 1.32 -10.08 -3.20
C ALA A 73 0.92 -9.34 -4.50
N LEU A 74 1.49 -8.15 -4.73
CA LEU A 74 1.21 -7.39 -5.95
C LEU A 74 1.84 -8.02 -7.21
N ALA A 75 2.99 -8.69 -7.09
CA ALA A 75 3.65 -9.37 -8.21
C ALA A 75 2.89 -10.60 -8.73
N GLN A 76 1.93 -11.14 -7.97
CA GLN A 76 1.17 -12.34 -8.36
C GLN A 76 0.41 -12.19 -9.69
N SER A 77 0.03 -10.98 -10.10
CA SER A 77 -0.63 -10.76 -11.39
C SER A 77 0.32 -11.03 -12.57
N VAL A 78 1.61 -10.76 -12.39
CA VAL A 78 2.65 -11.06 -13.38
C VAL A 78 2.91 -12.57 -13.40
N ASP A 79 3.06 -13.18 -12.21
CA ASP A 79 3.36 -14.61 -12.08
C ASP A 79 2.24 -15.50 -12.63
N MET A 80 0.97 -15.07 -12.49
CA MET A 80 -0.16 -15.86 -12.99
C MET A 80 -0.31 -15.79 -14.51
N GLY A 81 0.21 -14.74 -15.16
CA GLY A 81 0.06 -14.50 -16.59
C GLY A 81 -1.33 -13.99 -17.01
N HIS A 82 -1.39 -13.40 -18.20
CA HIS A 82 -2.57 -12.67 -18.71
C HIS A 82 -3.85 -13.53 -18.74
N GLU A 83 -3.79 -14.74 -19.30
CA GLU A 83 -4.97 -15.62 -19.42
C GLU A 83 -5.55 -16.02 -18.07
N ALA A 84 -4.68 -16.37 -17.10
CA ALA A 84 -5.13 -16.73 -15.77
C ALA A 84 -5.67 -15.50 -15.02
N PHE A 85 -5.07 -14.33 -15.23
CA PHE A 85 -5.57 -13.08 -14.67
C PHE A 85 -6.97 -12.76 -15.20
N LYS A 86 -7.18 -12.82 -16.52
CA LYS A 86 -8.50 -12.61 -17.15
C LYS A 86 -9.52 -13.64 -16.64
N LYS A 87 -9.14 -14.90 -16.49
CA LYS A 87 -10.04 -15.95 -15.97
C LYS A 87 -10.45 -15.73 -14.50
N ASN A 88 -9.51 -15.40 -13.63
CA ASN A 88 -9.75 -15.33 -12.19
C ASN A 88 -10.31 -13.97 -11.74
N TYR A 89 -9.96 -12.90 -12.44
CA TYR A 89 -10.28 -11.53 -12.05
C TYR A 89 -11.03 -10.75 -13.14
N GLN A 90 -11.36 -11.36 -14.28
CA GLN A 90 -12.05 -10.69 -15.41
C GLN A 90 -11.32 -9.43 -15.89
N GLY A 91 -9.98 -9.45 -15.84
CA GLY A 91 -9.18 -8.26 -16.18
C GLY A 91 -9.25 -7.14 -15.14
N ASN A 92 -9.99 -7.31 -14.04
CA ASN A 92 -10.25 -6.26 -13.06
C ASN A 92 -9.10 -6.11 -12.06
N MET A 93 -8.22 -5.13 -12.32
CA MET A 93 -7.08 -4.80 -11.45
C MET A 93 -7.51 -4.37 -10.05
N TYR A 94 -8.66 -3.72 -9.89
CA TYR A 94 -9.15 -3.33 -8.56
C TYR A 94 -9.47 -4.56 -7.70
N VAL A 95 -10.21 -5.54 -8.24
CA VAL A 95 -10.55 -6.78 -7.51
C VAL A 95 -9.28 -7.53 -7.12
N PHE A 96 -8.34 -7.68 -8.06
CA PHE A 96 -7.05 -8.31 -7.78
C PHE A 96 -6.30 -7.60 -6.65
N SER A 97 -6.02 -6.30 -6.80
CA SER A 97 -5.24 -5.57 -5.82
C SER A 97 -5.92 -5.51 -4.46
N ARG A 98 -7.25 -5.35 -4.41
CA ARG A 98 -8.02 -5.39 -3.17
C ARG A 98 -7.84 -6.73 -2.44
N ASP A 99 -8.00 -7.84 -3.14
CA ASP A 99 -7.92 -9.15 -2.50
C ASP A 99 -6.48 -9.47 -2.02
N GLN A 100 -5.46 -9.02 -2.75
CA GLN A 100 -4.07 -9.13 -2.31
C GLN A 100 -3.78 -8.28 -1.06
N VAL A 101 -4.23 -7.03 -1.02
CA VAL A 101 -4.03 -6.15 0.15
C VAL A 101 -4.78 -6.71 1.37
N ARG A 102 -6.04 -7.11 1.21
CA ARG A 102 -6.83 -7.75 2.29
C ARG A 102 -6.11 -8.96 2.88
N ARG A 103 -5.47 -9.77 2.04
CA ARG A 103 -4.69 -10.93 2.46
C ARG A 103 -3.46 -10.52 3.28
N VAL A 104 -2.67 -9.57 2.78
CA VAL A 104 -1.45 -9.07 3.46
C VAL A 104 -1.81 -8.45 4.82
N LEU A 105 -2.89 -7.66 4.87
CA LEU A 105 -3.33 -7.02 6.10
C LEU A 105 -4.07 -7.96 7.07
N SER A 106 -4.46 -9.16 6.60
CA SER A 106 -5.43 -10.02 7.29
C SER A 106 -6.69 -9.25 7.69
N ASP A 107 -7.16 -8.37 6.81
CA ASP A 107 -8.27 -7.44 7.03
C ASP A 107 -9.21 -7.48 5.83
N SER A 108 -10.35 -8.16 5.96
CA SER A 108 -11.34 -8.29 4.89
C SER A 108 -12.14 -7.01 4.61
N SER A 109 -12.05 -6.02 5.49
CA SER A 109 -12.78 -4.75 5.36
C SER A 109 -12.04 -3.71 4.54
N TRP A 110 -10.74 -3.90 4.31
CA TRP A 110 -9.93 -2.95 3.55
C TRP A 110 -10.50 -2.75 2.14
N ASP A 111 -10.55 -1.50 1.70
CA ASP A 111 -11.00 -1.12 0.36
C ASP A 111 -10.24 0.13 -0.10
N CYS A 112 -10.20 0.37 -1.41
CA CYS A 112 -9.58 1.56 -1.99
C CYS A 112 -10.48 2.20 -3.03
N GLU A 113 -11.08 3.34 -2.67
CA GLU A 113 -12.01 4.07 -3.53
C GLU A 113 -11.35 4.58 -4.82
N TYR A 114 -10.09 5.01 -4.75
CA TYR A 114 -9.37 5.55 -5.91
C TYR A 114 -9.06 4.49 -6.95
N MET A 115 -8.65 3.30 -6.53
CA MET A 115 -8.48 2.17 -7.44
C MET A 115 -9.82 1.73 -8.03
N LYS A 116 -10.88 1.70 -7.22
CA LYS A 116 -12.22 1.35 -7.70
C LYS A 116 -12.71 2.35 -8.75
N PHE A 117 -12.40 3.63 -8.61
CA PHE A 117 -12.72 4.64 -9.62
C PHE A 117 -12.00 4.38 -10.95
N HIS A 118 -10.71 4.00 -10.92
CA HIS A 118 -9.92 3.80 -12.14
C HIS A 118 -10.05 2.41 -12.78
N TYR A 119 -10.33 1.37 -12.00
CA TYR A 119 -10.25 -0.03 -12.42
C TYR A 119 -11.47 -0.86 -11.99
N GLY A 120 -12.51 -0.22 -11.43
CA GLY A 120 -13.66 -0.92 -10.87
C GLY A 120 -14.55 -1.58 -11.91
N GLU A 121 -14.50 -1.13 -13.15
CA GLU A 121 -15.20 -1.77 -14.27
C GLU A 121 -14.39 -2.96 -14.80
N PRO A 122 -14.99 -4.14 -14.97
CA PRO A 122 -14.33 -5.26 -15.63
C PRO A 122 -13.99 -4.90 -17.08
N GLU A 123 -12.90 -5.47 -17.62
CA GLU A 123 -12.65 -5.36 -19.06
C GLU A 123 -13.84 -5.94 -19.82
N ALA A 124 -14.31 -5.24 -20.86
CA ALA A 124 -15.37 -5.76 -21.72
C ALA A 124 -14.95 -7.14 -22.26
N ALA A 125 -15.88 -8.09 -22.22
CA ALA A 125 -15.63 -9.42 -22.76
C ALA A 125 -15.56 -9.33 -24.29
N ASP A 126 -14.34 -9.29 -24.83
CA ASP A 126 -14.06 -9.55 -26.26
C ASP A 126 -14.49 -10.96 -26.69
#